data_AF-A0A9X3N0F7-F1
#
_entry.id   AF-A0A9X3N0F7-F1
#
_cell.length_a   1.000
_cell.length_b   1.000
_cell.length_c   1.000
_cell.angle_alpha   90.00
_cell.angle_beta   90.00
_cell.angle_gamma   90.00
#
_symmetry.space_group_name_H-M   'P 1'
#
loop_
_entity.id
_entity.type
_entity.pdbx_description
1 polymer ?
#
loop_
_entity_poly.entity_id
_entity_poly.type
_entity_poly.pdbx_seq_one_letter_code
_entity_poly.pdbx_strand_id
1 'polypeptide(L)'
;MNTLTIRSATTADAAALARLAELDSREIPAHPLFVAELGDQLIAAVSARDGAAIADPFTRSADAVELLRRRADQVAARPQPRRRLHLSGHGFRIATW
;
A
#
# COMPACT_ATOMS: atom_id res chain seq x y z
N MET A 1 -18.96 -18.70 1.21
CA MET A 1 -17.76 -18.48 0.36
C MET A 1 -17.46 -16.99 0.42
N ASN A 2 -16.52 -16.57 1.26
CA ASN A 2 -16.19 -15.16 1.39
C ASN A 2 -15.18 -14.78 0.31
N THR A 3 -15.51 -13.78 -0.50
CA THR A 3 -14.63 -13.28 -1.56
C THR A 3 -13.55 -12.40 -0.95
N LEU A 4 -12.30 -12.64 -1.34
CA LEU A 4 -11.15 -11.81 -0.97
C LEU A 4 -10.94 -10.75 -2.06
N THR A 5 -11.04 -9.47 -1.67
CA THR A 5 -10.86 -8.33 -2.56
C THR A 5 -9.61 -7.56 -2.14
N ILE A 6 -8.78 -7.16 -3.11
CA ILE A 6 -7.59 -6.33 -2.88
C ILE A 6 -7.83 -4.96 -3.50
N ARG A 7 -7.72 -3.90 -2.70
CA ARG A 7 -7.90 -2.51 -3.16
C ARG A 7 -6.85 -1.57 -2.55
N SER A 8 -6.69 -0.39 -3.13
CA SER A 8 -5.90 0.69 -2.53
C SER A 8 -6.64 1.30 -1.34
N ALA A 9 -5.92 1.54 -0.25
CA ALA A 9 -6.46 2.18 0.94
C ALA A 9 -6.88 3.61 0.65
N THR A 10 -7.99 4.01 1.25
CA THR A 10 -8.53 5.37 1.21
C THR A 10 -8.54 5.97 2.61
N THR A 11 -8.76 7.27 2.73
CA THR A 11 -8.86 7.95 4.04
C THR A 11 -10.00 7.38 4.90
N ALA A 12 -11.04 6.83 4.29
CA ALA A 12 -12.14 6.18 5.01
C ALA A 12 -11.71 4.90 5.74
N ASP A 13 -10.63 4.26 5.29
CA ASP A 13 -10.10 3.03 5.86
C ASP A 13 -9.21 3.28 7.10
N ALA A 14 -8.95 4.55 7.45
CA ALA A 14 -8.04 4.91 8.53
C ALA A 14 -8.41 4.29 9.89
N ALA A 15 -9.69 4.23 10.23
CA ALA A 15 -10.16 3.62 11.47
C ALA A 15 -9.95 2.10 11.48
N ALA A 16 -10.20 1.43 10.36
CA ALA A 16 -9.99 0.00 10.23
C ALA A 16 -8.49 -0.37 10.19
N LEU A 17 -7.66 0.47 9.59
CA LEU A 17 -6.20 0.36 9.61
C LEU A 17 -5.63 0.54 11.02
N ALA A 18 -6.13 1.52 11.78
CA ALA A 18 -5.74 1.72 13.17
C ALA A 18 -6.07 0.49 14.02
N ARG A 19 -7.25 -0.10 13.85
CA ARG A 19 -7.63 -1.33 14.52
C ARG A 19 -6.72 -2.51 14.17
N LEU A 20 -6.39 -2.68 12.89
CA LEU A 20 -5.45 -3.73 12.43
C LEU A 20 -4.05 -3.53 13.03
N ALA A 21 -3.57 -2.29 13.07
CA ALA A 21 -2.31 -1.92 13.69
C ALA A 21 -2.28 -2.26 15.18
N GLU A 22 -3.35 -1.94 15.93
CA GLU A 22 -3.46 -2.33 17.34
C GLU A 22 -3.50 -3.85 17.54
N LEU A 23 -4.25 -4.57 16.71
CA LEU A 23 -4.34 -6.04 16.76
C LEU A 23 -3.00 -6.73 16.47
N ASP A 24 -2.23 -6.19 15.52
CA ASP A 24 -0.89 -6.69 15.17
C ASP A 24 0.22 -6.09 16.05
N SER A 25 -0.13 -5.23 17.02
CA SER A 25 0.81 -4.43 17.83
C SER A 25 1.91 -3.77 17.00
N ARG A 26 1.53 -3.19 15.86
CA ARG A 26 2.41 -2.48 14.92
C ARG A 26 1.88 -1.09 14.60
N GLU A 27 2.75 -0.22 14.13
CA GLU A 27 2.35 1.09 13.61
C GLU A 27 1.70 0.97 12.22
N ILE A 28 0.85 1.95 11.86
CA ILE A 28 0.23 2.00 10.54
C ILE A 28 1.33 2.27 9.49
N PRO A 29 1.50 1.40 8.48
CA PRO A 29 2.56 1.57 7.50
C PRO A 29 2.37 2.82 6.63
N ALA A 30 3.45 3.30 6.03
CA ALA A 30 3.41 4.50 5.19
C ALA A 30 2.55 4.29 3.93
N HIS A 31 1.78 5.33 3.58
CA HIS A 31 1.03 5.38 2.32
C HIS A 31 1.97 5.44 1.11
N PRO A 32 1.57 4.92 -0.08
CA PRO A 32 0.27 4.29 -0.37
C PRO A 32 0.18 2.83 0.13
N LEU A 33 -0.99 2.50 0.71
CA LEU A 33 -1.30 1.20 1.29
C LEU A 33 -2.24 0.42 0.35
N PHE A 34 -2.05 -0.89 0.27
CA PHE A 34 -3.02 -1.83 -0.26
C PHE A 34 -3.67 -2.57 0.89
N VAL A 35 -4.98 -2.76 0.83
CA VAL A 35 -5.76 -3.48 1.83
C VAL A 35 -6.41 -4.71 1.21
N ALA A 36 -6.49 -5.78 1.99
CA ALA A 36 -7.29 -6.95 1.68
C ALA A 36 -8.56 -6.94 2.53
N GLU A 37 -9.68 -7.06 1.84
CA GLU A 37 -11.02 -7.11 2.38
C GLU A 37 -11.59 -8.51 2.16
N LEU A 38 -12.12 -9.12 3.21
CA LEU A 38 -12.80 -10.40 3.15
C LEU A 38 -14.29 -10.17 3.42
N GLY A 39 -15.10 -10.16 2.36
CA GLY A 39 -16.50 -9.70 2.45
C GLY A 39 -16.57 -8.19 2.68
N ASP A 40 -16.80 -7.77 3.92
CA ASP A 40 -16.95 -6.35 4.32
C ASP A 40 -15.92 -5.94 5.40
N GLN A 41 -14.97 -6.84 5.72
CA GLN A 41 -13.99 -6.62 6.77
C GLN A 41 -12.58 -6.56 6.22
N LEU A 42 -11.84 -5.51 6.56
CA LEU A 42 -10.40 -5.46 6.30
C LEU A 42 -9.67 -6.46 7.21
N ILE A 43 -8.89 -7.34 6.59
CA ILE A 43 -8.14 -8.40 7.30
C ILE A 43 -6.63 -8.20 7.24
N ALA A 44 -6.12 -7.40 6.29
CA ALA A 44 -4.70 -7.11 6.17
C ALA A 44 -4.45 -5.84 5.35
N ALA A 45 -3.31 -5.20 5.57
CA ALA A 45 -2.83 -4.07 4.80
C ALA A 45 -1.31 -4.13 4.60
N VAL A 46 -0.83 -3.69 3.43
CA VAL A 46 0.59 -3.66 3.08
C VAL A 46 0.95 -2.33 2.42
N SER A 47 2.08 -1.75 2.84
CA SER A 47 2.66 -0.58 2.19
C SER A 47 3.27 -0.97 0.85
N ALA A 48 2.87 -0.28 -0.22
CA ALA A 48 3.52 -0.40 -1.52
C ALA A 48 4.91 0.25 -1.56
N ARG A 49 5.28 1.00 -0.51
CA ARG A 49 6.51 1.78 -0.44
C ARG A 49 7.69 0.98 0.11
N ASP A 50 7.43 0.25 1.18
CA ASP A 50 8.45 -0.46 1.96
C ASP A 50 8.14 -1.96 2.13
N GLY A 51 6.91 -2.39 1.79
CA GLY A 51 6.47 -3.77 2.00
C GLY A 51 6.05 -4.09 3.44
N ALA A 52 6.12 -3.10 4.35
CA ALA A 52 5.61 -3.21 5.71
C ALA A 52 4.12 -3.60 5.71
N ALA A 53 3.78 -4.63 6.48
CA ALA A 53 2.46 -5.23 6.50
C ALA A 53 1.90 -5.26 7.92
N ILE A 54 0.60 -4.98 8.03
CA ILE A 54 -0.21 -5.22 9.22
C ILE A 54 -1.33 -6.19 8.87
N ALA A 55 -1.59 -7.17 9.73
CA ALA A 55 -2.62 -8.18 9.48
C ALA A 55 -3.37 -8.53 10.76
N ASP A 56 -4.62 -8.96 10.64
CA ASP A 56 -5.37 -9.51 11.76
C ASP A 56 -4.78 -10.90 12.12
N PRO A 57 -4.14 -11.07 13.29
CA PRO A 57 -3.48 -12.32 13.65
C PRO A 57 -4.47 -13.39 14.15
N PHE A 58 -5.73 -13.02 14.39
CA PHE A 58 -6.78 -13.88 14.96
C PHE A 58 -7.64 -14.56 13.89
N THR A 59 -7.60 -14.05 12.66
CA THR A 59 -8.18 -14.65 11.47
C THR A 59 -7.13 -15.55 10.82
N ARG A 60 -7.52 -16.64 10.15
CA ARG A 60 -6.61 -17.42 9.25
C ARG A 60 -6.25 -16.59 8.00
N SER A 61 -5.66 -15.42 8.20
CA SER A 61 -5.27 -14.44 7.20
C SER A 61 -3.88 -14.71 6.64
N ALA A 62 -3.14 -15.71 7.14
CA ALA A 62 -1.78 -16.04 6.71
C ALA A 62 -1.64 -16.24 5.19
N ASP A 63 -2.61 -16.91 4.55
CA ASP A 63 -2.62 -17.10 3.09
C ASP A 63 -2.88 -15.78 2.33
N ALA A 64 -3.77 -14.93 2.86
CA ALA A 64 -4.06 -13.62 2.31
C ALA A 64 -2.88 -12.63 2.45
N VAL A 65 -2.14 -12.71 3.55
CA VAL A 65 -0.92 -11.91 3.78
C VAL A 65 0.18 -12.30 2.80
N GLU A 66 0.37 -13.60 2.55
CA GLU A 66 1.34 -14.07 1.55
C GLU A 66 0.96 -13.63 0.13
N LEU A 67 -0.33 -13.65 -0.23
CA LEU A 67 -0.84 -13.10 -1.49
C LEU A 67 -0.58 -11.58 -1.62
N LEU A 68 -0.85 -10.82 -0.56
CA LEU A 68 -0.59 -9.38 -0.50
C LEU A 68 0.91 -9.06 -0.64
N ARG A 69 1.78 -9.82 0.03
CA ARG A 69 3.24 -9.67 -0.06
C ARG A 69 3.75 -9.90 -1.48
N ARG A 70 3.31 -10.99 -2.13
CA ARG A 70 3.65 -11.25 -3.55
C ARG A 70 3.17 -10.13 -4.45
N ARG A 71 1.98 -9.58 -4.19
CA ARG A 71 1.45 -8.44 -4.97
C ARG A 71 2.26 -7.17 -4.77
N ALA A 72 2.67 -6.87 -3.53
CA ALA A 72 3.50 -5.71 -3.22
C ALA A 72 4.88 -5.82 -3.86
N ASP A 73 5.50 -7.00 -3.82
CA ASP A 73 6.79 -7.28 -4.46
C ASP A 73 6.71 -7.08 -5.99
N GLN A 74 5.65 -7.59 -6.64
CA GLN A 74 5.41 -7.36 -8.07
C GLN A 74 5.22 -5.88 -8.44
N VAL A 75 4.66 -5.06 -7.54
CA VAL A 75 4.50 -3.62 -7.72
C VAL A 75 5.82 -2.87 -7.48
N ALA A 76 6.63 -3.32 -6.52
CA ALA A 76 7.93 -2.75 -6.18
C ALA A 76 9.01 -3.10 -7.23
N ALA A 77 9.01 -4.34 -7.73
CA ALA A 77 9.91 -4.83 -8.78
C ALA A 77 9.64 -4.17 -10.14
N ARG A 78 8.43 -3.63 -10.32
CA ARG A 78 8.12 -2.79 -11.47
C ARG A 78 8.67 -1.40 -11.17
N PRO A 79 9.68 -0.89 -11.91
CA PRO A 79 10.23 0.42 -11.66
C PRO A 79 9.11 1.44 -11.80
N GLN A 80 8.62 1.97 -10.67
CA GLN A 80 7.72 3.10 -10.67
C GLN A 80 8.40 4.19 -11.48
N PRO A 81 7.80 4.73 -12.57
CA PRO A 81 8.34 5.91 -13.21
C PRO A 81 8.35 6.97 -12.13
N ARG A 82 9.56 7.28 -11.64
CA ARG A 82 9.83 8.26 -10.61
C ARG A 82 9.06 9.50 -11.03
N ARG A 83 8.02 9.82 -10.27
CA ARG A 83 7.15 10.98 -10.47
C ARG A 83 8.07 12.17 -10.69
N ARG A 84 8.23 12.54 -11.97
CA ARG A 84 9.18 13.53 -12.42
C ARG A 84 8.74 14.82 -11.75
N LEU A 85 9.46 15.22 -10.72
CA LEU A 85 9.35 16.56 -10.16
C LEU A 85 9.64 17.49 -11.33
N HIS A 86 8.57 18.01 -11.93
CA HIS A 86 8.65 19.11 -12.86
C HIS A 86 8.98 20.34 -12.01
N LEU A 87 10.26 20.51 -11.74
CA LEU A 87 10.88 21.77 -11.35
C LEU A 87 11.78 22.15 -12.51
N SER A 88 11.26 22.97 -13.42
CA SER A 88 12.07 23.72 -14.35
C SER A 88 11.33 24.99 -14.73
N GLY A 89 11.26 25.91 -13.78
CA GLY A 89 11.40 27.31 -14.10
C GLY A 89 12.87 27.59 -14.35
N HIS A 90 13.30 27.56 -15.61
CA HIS A 90 14.40 28.41 -16.09
C HIS A 90 14.42 28.40 -17.61
N GLY A 91 13.92 29.49 -18.21
CA GLY A 91 14.14 29.77 -19.62
C GLY A 91 15.60 30.12 -19.83
N PHE A 92 16.41 29.11 -20.15
CA PHE A 92 17.77 29.33 -20.64
C PHE A 92 17.66 29.79 -22.09
N ARG A 93 18.00 31.06 -22.32
CA ARG A 93 18.01 31.69 -23.65
C ARG A 93 19.14 31.06 -24.47
N ILE A 94 18.78 30.48 -25.61
CA ILE A 94 19.74 30.15 -26.67
C ILE A 94 20.18 31.46 -27.35
N ALA A 95 21.48 31.75 -27.31
CA ALA A 95 22.13 32.68 -28.22
C ALA A 95 22.98 31.84 -29.18
N THR A 96 22.70 32.00 -30.46
CA THR A 96 23.32 31.31 -31.59
C THR A 96 24.33 32.28 -32.21
N TRP A 97 25.60 31.85 -32.25
CA TRP A 97 26.83 32.35 -32.92
C TRP A 97 27.04 33.85 -33.11
#